data_AF-A0A7T8ZSW0-F1
#
_entry.id   AF-A0A7T8ZSW0-F1
#
_cell.length_a   1.000
_cell.length_b   1.000
_cell.length_c   1.000
_cell.angle_alpha   90.00
_cell.angle_beta   90.00
_cell.angle_gamma   90.00
#
_symmetry.space_group_name_H-M   'P 1'
#
loop_
_entity.id
_entity.type
_entity.pdbx_description
1 polymer ?
#
loop_
_entity_poly.entity_id
_entity_poly.type
_entity_poly.pdbx_seq_one_letter_code
_entity_poly.pdbx_strand_id
1 'polypeptide(L)'
;MYLMLMMALILMLISIVVMMLATILSKKTLTDREKNSPFECGFDPKSSSRLPFSLQFFLIAIIFLIFDVEIALILPMIIIMNYSNMMMWTITSLVFIFILLMGLYHEWNQGALNWST
;
A
#
# COMPACT_ATOMS: atom_id res chain seq x y z
N MET A 1 -24.62 -6.03 9.52
CA MET A 1 -24.24 -4.84 8.71
C MET A 1 -24.36 -3.54 9.51
N TYR A 2 -25.51 -3.25 10.13
CA TYR A 2 -25.69 -2.04 10.97
C TYR A 2 -24.71 -1.95 12.15
N LEU A 3 -24.45 -3.07 12.84
CA LEU A 3 -23.45 -3.12 13.93
C LEU A 3 -22.04 -2.73 13.46
N MET A 4 -21.61 -3.21 12.29
CA MET A 4 -20.29 -2.85 11.74
C MET A 4 -20.21 -1.37 11.38
N LEU A 5 -21.29 -0.81 10.81
CA LEU A 5 -21.38 0.62 10.52
C LEU A 5 -21.29 1.44 11.81
N MET A 6 -22.02 1.05 12.86
CA MET A 6 -21.98 1.73 14.15
C MET A 6 -20.58 1.69 14.77
N MET A 7 -19.90 0.55 14.73
CA MET A 7 -18.52 0.45 15.23
C MET A 7 -17.55 1.33 14.43
N ALA A 8 -17.65 1.37 13.11
CA ALA A 8 -16.82 2.24 12.27
C ALA A 8 -17.04 3.74 12.58
N LEU A 9 -18.30 4.15 12.77
CA LEU A 9 -18.65 5.52 13.14
C LEU A 9 -18.11 5.90 14.51
N ILE A 10 -18.22 5.00 15.51
CA ILE A 10 -17.68 5.23 16.85
C ILE A 10 -16.15 5.41 16.80
N LEU A 11 -15.43 4.57 16.06
CA LEU A 11 -13.98 4.67 15.91
C LEU A 11 -13.56 5.98 15.25
N MET A 12 -14.25 6.39 14.18
CA MET A 12 -14.00 7.67 13.52
C MET A 12 -14.25 8.84 14.49
N LEU A 13 -15.35 8.81 15.24
CA LEU A 13 -15.70 9.86 16.19
C LEU A 13 -14.65 9.99 17.30
N ILE A 14 -14.17 8.87 17.85
CA ILE A 14 -13.09 8.86 18.84
C ILE A 14 -11.82 9.51 18.26
N SER A 15 -11.41 9.15 17.03
CA SER A 15 -10.21 9.72 16.40
C SER A 15 -10.31 11.24 16.22
N ILE A 16 -11.49 11.75 15.83
CA ILE A 16 -11.75 13.20 15.68
C ILE A 16 -11.70 13.89 17.04
N VAL A 17 -12.33 13.33 18.07
CA VAL A 17 -12.32 13.91 19.41
C VAL A 17 -10.90 13.99 19.96
N VAL A 18 -10.10 12.93 19.81
CA VAL A 18 -8.69 12.94 20.25
C VAL A 18 -7.88 13.99 19.50
N MET A 19 -8.05 14.12 18.18
CA MET A 19 -7.35 15.14 17.39
C MET A 19 -7.78 16.57 17.77
N MET A 20 -9.06 16.79 18.03
CA MET A 20 -9.58 18.09 18.47
C MET A 20 -9.07 18.46 19.87
N LEU A 21 -9.07 17.52 20.81
CA LEU A 21 -8.50 17.74 22.14
C LEU A 21 -7.01 18.04 22.05
N ALA A 22 -6.25 17.28 21.26
CA ALA A 22 -4.82 17.50 21.07
C ALA A 22 -4.53 18.89 20.48
N THR A 23 -5.29 19.35 19.49
CA THR A 23 -5.10 20.68 18.88
C THR A 23 -5.50 21.82 19.83
N ILE A 24 -6.55 21.66 20.62
CA ILE A 24 -6.96 22.66 21.63
C ILE A 24 -5.92 22.75 22.75
N LEU A 25 -5.45 21.61 23.27
CA LEU A 25 -4.46 21.55 24.36
C LEU A 25 -3.06 22.03 23.91
N SER A 26 -2.67 21.77 22.66
CA SER A 26 -1.33 22.10 22.15
C SER A 26 -1.21 23.50 21.53
N LYS A 27 -2.32 24.24 21.41
CA LYS A 27 -2.32 25.55 20.73
C LYS A 27 -1.42 26.55 21.47
N LYS A 28 -0.26 26.83 20.90
CA LYS A 28 0.60 27.96 21.31
C LYS A 28 0.07 29.25 20.69
N THR A 29 0.09 30.33 21.47
CA THR A 29 -0.47 31.64 21.10
C THR A 29 0.36 32.42 20.09
N LEU A 30 1.65 32.12 19.98
CA LEU A 30 2.58 32.84 19.10
C LEU A 30 3.05 31.93 17.96
N THR A 31 2.78 32.35 16.72
CA THR A 31 3.30 31.73 15.51
C THR A 31 4.69 32.30 15.22
N ASP A 32 5.72 31.51 15.51
CA ASP A 32 7.11 31.83 15.22
C ASP A 32 7.48 31.30 13.83
N ARG A 33 8.14 32.12 13.01
CA ARG A 33 8.57 31.74 11.64
C ARG A 33 9.52 30.54 11.69
N GLU A 34 10.45 30.53 12.64
CA GLU A 34 11.48 29.48 12.76
C GLU A 34 10.90 28.14 13.24
N LYS A 35 9.72 28.14 13.87
CA LYS A 35 8.99 26.89 14.17
C LYS A 35 8.16 26.38 13.01
N ASN A 36 7.79 27.28 12.10
CA ASN A 36 7.00 26.96 10.92
C ASN A 36 7.87 26.66 9.70
N SER A 37 9.19 26.85 9.78
CA SER A 37 10.14 26.46 8.73
C SER A 37 10.43 24.95 8.76
N PRO A 38 10.75 24.34 7.60
CA PRO A 38 11.16 22.93 7.55
C PRO A 38 12.41 22.67 8.38
N PHE A 39 12.41 21.60 9.17
CA PHE A 39 13.56 21.22 9.98
C PHE A 39 14.54 20.35 9.18
N GLU A 40 15.70 20.90 8.80
CA GLU A 40 16.82 20.16 8.19
C GLU A 40 18.01 20.12 9.16
N CYS A 41 17.82 19.51 10.34
CA CYS A 41 18.83 19.39 11.40
C CYS A 41 19.39 20.75 11.90
N GLY A 42 18.58 21.80 11.86
CA GLY A 42 18.96 23.15 12.26
C GLY A 42 19.57 24.01 11.14
N PHE A 43 19.62 23.50 9.91
CA PHE A 43 20.01 24.26 8.73
C PHE A 43 18.79 24.66 7.89
N ASP A 44 18.94 25.75 7.14
CA ASP A 44 17.98 26.11 6.10
C ASP A 44 18.02 25.05 4.98
N PRO A 45 16.85 24.68 4.42
CA PRO A 45 16.81 23.63 3.43
C PRO A 45 17.56 24.03 2.16
N LYS A 46 18.56 23.23 1.77
CA LYS A 46 19.39 23.51 0.58
C LYS A 46 18.64 23.34 -0.74
N SER A 47 17.60 22.51 -0.74
CA SER A 47 16.80 22.20 -1.93
C SER A 47 15.35 21.93 -1.53
N SER A 48 14.44 21.95 -2.50
CA SER A 48 13.07 21.53 -2.25
C SER A 48 13.02 20.07 -1.84
N SER A 49 12.07 19.70 -0.97
CA SER A 49 11.80 18.29 -0.59
C SER A 49 11.41 17.38 -1.76
N ARG A 50 11.10 17.95 -2.93
CA ARG A 50 10.78 17.23 -4.17
C ARG A 50 12.06 16.97 -4.97
N LEU A 51 12.84 16.01 -4.52
CA LEU A 51 14.02 15.51 -5.22
C LEU A 51 13.60 14.43 -6.24
N PRO A 52 14.38 14.24 -7.32
CA PRO A 52 14.22 13.07 -8.17
C PRO A 52 14.38 11.81 -7.31
N PHE A 53 13.36 10.94 -7.34
CA PHE A 53 13.35 9.69 -6.59
C PHE A 53 13.95 8.55 -7.44
N SER A 54 14.42 7.48 -6.81
CA SER A 54 14.98 6.34 -7.55
C SER A 54 13.89 5.51 -8.23
N LEU A 55 14.03 5.29 -9.54
CA LEU A 55 13.08 4.54 -10.37
C LEU A 55 12.80 3.12 -9.85
N GLN A 56 13.72 2.53 -9.10
CA GLN A 56 13.56 1.21 -8.49
C GLN A 56 12.38 1.15 -7.50
N PHE A 57 12.18 2.18 -6.66
CA PHE A 57 11.03 2.20 -5.75
C PHE A 57 9.69 2.26 -6.50
N PHE A 58 9.68 2.89 -7.67
CA PHE A 58 8.48 2.96 -8.50
C PHE A 58 8.20 1.65 -9.24
N LEU A 59 9.24 0.97 -9.72
CA LEU A 59 9.13 -0.38 -10.27
C LEU A 59 8.51 -1.34 -9.24
N ILE A 60 8.98 -1.30 -7.99
CA ILE A 60 8.42 -2.12 -6.90
C ILE A 60 6.93 -1.80 -6.67
N ALA A 61 6.54 -0.52 -6.71
CA ALA A 61 5.14 -0.12 -6.54
C ALA A 61 4.23 -0.63 -7.68
N ILE A 62 4.71 -0.62 -8.92
CA ILE A 62 3.97 -1.18 -10.07
C ILE A 62 3.83 -2.69 -9.93
N ILE A 63 4.92 -3.39 -9.60
CA ILE A 63 4.93 -4.83 -9.40
C ILE A 63 3.96 -5.23 -8.29
N PHE A 64 3.95 -4.50 -7.17
CA PHE A 64 2.99 -4.71 -6.09
C PHE A 64 1.53 -4.56 -6.55
N LEU A 65 1.23 -3.55 -7.37
CA LEU A 65 -0.12 -3.35 -7.91
C LEU A 65 -0.56 -4.53 -8.79
N ILE A 66 0.33 -5.02 -9.66
CA ILE A 66 0.04 -6.17 -10.52
C ILE A 66 -0.20 -7.43 -9.67
N PHE A 67 0.67 -7.70 -8.70
CA PHE A 67 0.49 -8.85 -7.79
C PHE A 67 -0.80 -8.79 -6.97
N ASP A 68 -1.25 -7.60 -6.55
CA ASP A 68 -2.53 -7.46 -5.85
C ASP A 68 -3.73 -7.88 -6.74
N VAL A 69 -3.69 -7.50 -8.03
CA VAL A 69 -4.69 -7.93 -9.01
C VAL A 69 -4.63 -9.44 -9.24
N GLU A 70 -3.43 -10.03 -9.32
CA GLU A 70 -3.28 -11.47 -9.47
C GLU A 70 -3.85 -12.25 -8.27
N ILE A 71 -3.61 -11.78 -7.05
CA ILE A 71 -4.18 -12.40 -5.84
C ILE A 71 -5.71 -12.28 -5.84
N ALA A 72 -6.25 -11.13 -6.26
CA ALA A 72 -7.70 -10.95 -6.40
C ALA A 72 -8.32 -11.94 -7.39
N LEU A 73 -7.59 -12.35 -8.44
CA LEU A 73 -8.02 -13.38 -9.39
C LEU A 73 -7.89 -14.81 -8.84
N ILE A 74 -6.95 -15.06 -7.93
CA ILE A 74 -6.79 -16.37 -7.27
C ILE A 74 -7.93 -16.63 -6.27
N LEU A 75 -8.40 -15.61 -5.54
CA LEU A 75 -9.37 -15.79 -4.45
C LEU A 75 -10.69 -16.51 -4.88
N PRO A 76 -11.32 -16.16 -6.02
CA PRO A 76 -12.51 -16.87 -6.52
C PRO A 76 -12.26 -18.34 -6.86
N MET A 77 -11.02 -18.73 -7.20
CA MET A 77 -10.70 -20.12 -7.57
C MET A 77 -11.01 -21.10 -6.43
N ILE A 78 -10.77 -20.69 -5.18
CA ILE A 78 -11.06 -21.48 -3.99
C ILE A 78 -12.57 -21.73 -3.86
N ILE A 79 -13.38 -20.73 -4.17
CA ILE A 79 -14.85 -20.81 -4.09
C ILE A 79 -15.39 -21.71 -5.22
N ILE A 80 -14.84 -21.58 -6.43
CA ILE A 80 -15.29 -22.32 -7.64
C ILE A 80 -14.98 -23.82 -7.53
N MET A 81 -14.03 -24.24 -6.69
CA MET A 81 -13.69 -25.65 -6.47
C MET A 81 -14.92 -26.49 -6.08
N ASN A 82 -15.84 -25.93 -5.29
CA ASN A 82 -17.02 -26.63 -4.81
C ASN A 82 -18.15 -26.75 -5.86
N TYR A 83 -18.13 -25.92 -6.91
CA TYR A 83 -19.21 -25.82 -7.90
C TYR A 83 -18.84 -26.41 -9.27
N SER A 84 -17.57 -26.70 -9.51
CA SER A 84 -17.05 -27.14 -10.80
C SER A 84 -16.55 -28.59 -10.77
N ASN A 85 -16.36 -29.20 -11.94
CA ASN A 85 -15.76 -30.52 -12.02
C ASN A 85 -14.29 -30.46 -11.56
N MET A 86 -13.95 -31.29 -10.57
CA MET A 86 -12.61 -31.34 -9.96
C MET A 86 -11.49 -31.48 -11.00
N MET A 87 -11.67 -32.30 -12.04
CA MET A 87 -10.63 -32.48 -13.07
C MET A 87 -10.43 -31.23 -13.93
N MET A 88 -11.50 -30.51 -14.27
CA MET A 88 -11.39 -29.27 -15.04
C MET A 88 -10.80 -28.15 -14.19
N TRP A 89 -11.19 -28.07 -12.92
CA TRP A 89 -10.67 -27.10 -11.97
C TRP A 89 -9.17 -27.27 -11.71
N THR A 90 -8.68 -28.51 -11.55
CA THR A 90 -7.24 -28.75 -11.35
C THR A 90 -6.41 -28.37 -12.56
N ILE A 91 -6.88 -28.69 -13.78
CA ILE A 91 -6.15 -28.34 -15.00
C ILE A 91 -6.08 -26.82 -15.18
N THR A 92 -7.20 -26.11 -15.04
CA THR A 92 -7.22 -24.65 -15.23
C THR A 92 -6.44 -23.91 -14.15
N SER A 93 -6.51 -24.36 -12.90
CA SER A 93 -5.74 -23.77 -11.80
C SER A 93 -4.24 -23.97 -11.95
N LEU A 94 -3.79 -25.15 -12.35
CA LEU A 94 -2.38 -25.41 -12.61
C LEU A 94 -1.84 -24.56 -13.75
N VAL A 95 -2.58 -24.46 -14.86
CA VAL A 95 -2.17 -23.61 -16.00
C VAL A 95 -2.11 -22.14 -15.57
N PHE A 96 -3.11 -21.66 -14.83
CA PHE A 96 -3.14 -20.28 -14.36
C PHE A 96 -1.96 -19.96 -13.44
N ILE A 97 -1.70 -20.78 -12.41
CA ILE A 97 -0.57 -20.60 -11.50
C ILE A 97 0.77 -20.64 -12.27
N PHE A 98 0.90 -21.54 -13.25
CA PHE A 98 2.12 -21.62 -14.06
C PHE A 98 2.39 -20.33 -14.85
N ILE A 99 1.34 -19.71 -15.42
CA ILE A 99 1.46 -18.43 -16.13
C ILE A 99 1.95 -17.33 -15.18
N LEU A 100 1.40 -17.25 -13.97
CA LEU A 100 1.82 -16.27 -12.97
C LEU A 100 3.29 -16.45 -12.56
N LEU A 101 3.70 -17.70 -12.30
CA LEU A 101 5.09 -18.02 -11.95
C LEU A 101 6.07 -17.66 -13.08
N MET A 102 5.69 -17.89 -14.34
CA MET A 102 6.50 -17.48 -15.49
C MET A 102 6.63 -15.97 -15.60
N GLY A 103 5.57 -15.21 -15.31
CA GLY A 103 5.60 -13.75 -15.24
C GLY A 103 6.61 -13.24 -14.20
N LEU A 104 6.51 -13.77 -12.97
CA LEU A 104 7.46 -13.43 -11.89
C LEU A 104 8.90 -13.79 -12.25
N TYR A 105 9.14 -14.96 -12.85
CA TYR A 105 10.49 -15.36 -13.26
C TYR A 105 11.07 -14.41 -14.32
N HIS A 106 10.24 -13.96 -15.26
CA HIS A 106 10.65 -12.96 -16.24
C HIS A 106 11.03 -11.63 -15.59
N GLU A 107 10.21 -11.13 -14.65
CA GLU A 107 10.51 -9.89 -13.91
C GLU A 107 11.80 -9.98 -13.09
N TRP A 108 12.05 -11.13 -12.47
CA TRP A 108 13.29 -11.37 -11.75
C TRP A 108 14.50 -11.36 -12.70
N ASN A 109 14.40 -12.03 -13.85
CA ASN A 109 15.50 -12.04 -14.82
C ASN A 109 15.81 -10.64 -15.39
N GLN A 110 14.82 -9.74 -15.45
CA GLN A 110 15.02 -8.32 -15.82
C GLN A 110 15.67 -7.49 -14.71
N GLY A 111 15.92 -8.07 -13.53
CA GLY A 111 16.54 -7.39 -12.41
C GLY A 111 15.65 -6.33 -11.75
N ALA A 112 14.35 -6.32 -12.02
CA ALA A 112 13.41 -5.36 -11.43
C ALA A 112 13.31 -5.49 -9.90
N LEU A 113 13.65 -6.67 -9.37
CA LEU A 113 13.68 -7.00 -7.94
C LEU A 113 15.07 -6.79 -7.31
N ASN A 114 16.10 -6.48 -8.09
CA ASN A 114 17.45 -6.31 -7.56
C ASN A 114 17.60 -4.94 -6.91
N TRP A 115 18.00 -4.93 -5.64
CA TRP A 115 18.37 -3.71 -4.95
C TRP A 115 19.80 -3.33 -5.34
N SER A 116 20.00 -2.17 -5.98
CA SER A 116 21.34 -1.60 -6.09
C SER A 116 21.66 -0.88 -4.77
N THR A 117 22.65 -1.39 -4.04
CA THR A 117 23.22 -0.69 -2.87
C THR A 117 23.87 0.61 -3.28
#